data_AF-A0A1C1YX25-F1
#
_entry.id   AF-A0A1C1YX25-F1
#
_cell.length_a   1.000
_cell.length_b   1.000
_cell.length_c   1.000
_cell.angle_alpha   90.00
_cell.angle_beta   90.00
_cell.angle_gamma   90.00
#
_symmetry.space_group_name_H-M   'P 1'
#
loop_
_entity.id
_entity.type
_entity.pdbx_description
1 polymer ?
#
loop_
_entity_poly.entity_id
_entity_poly.type
_entity_poly.pdbx_seq_one_letter_code
_entity_poly.pdbx_strand_id
1 'polypeptide(L)'
;MSAHPAPGAAIDGLLVIDHARNLEAVDAREFRYHRREIALSNLGFAGEVPALARQADIPLYVYEARTEHPPVEGPCAILRSYLDAVMQGFLHEFGEAGLHRFVDETEAFDMPIHEDRHAPVYARAVTLTPAEVVLFDAALSSRQAARKS
;
A
#
# COMPACT_ATOMS: atom_id res chain seq x y z
N MET A 1 -1.76 -6.30 3.85
CA MET A 1 -1.92 -6.10 2.40
C MET A 1 -0.58 -6.32 1.72
N SER A 2 -0.56 -6.91 0.53
CA SER A 2 0.65 -7.18 -0.26
C SER A 2 0.36 -7.01 -1.75
N ALA A 3 1.41 -6.82 -2.55
CA ALA A 3 1.36 -6.98 -4.00
C ALA A 3 1.96 -8.34 -4.40
N HIS A 4 1.47 -8.92 -5.49
CA HIS A 4 1.99 -10.16 -6.09
C HIS A 4 2.06 -10.01 -7.61
N PRO A 5 3.00 -10.67 -8.31
CA PRO A 5 3.07 -10.60 -9.77
C PRO A 5 1.80 -11.11 -10.45
N ALA A 6 1.19 -10.27 -11.30
CA ALA A 6 0.03 -10.61 -12.11
C ALA A 6 0.24 -10.11 -13.56
N PRO A 7 0.26 -10.99 -14.58
CA PRO A 7 0.49 -10.59 -15.96
C PRO A 7 -0.55 -9.58 -16.46
N GLY A 8 -0.09 -8.46 -17.02
CA GLY A 8 -0.95 -7.41 -17.58
C GLY A 8 -1.61 -6.49 -16.55
N ALA A 9 -1.34 -6.69 -15.26
CA ALA A 9 -1.78 -5.80 -14.19
C ALA A 9 -0.69 -4.78 -13.83
N ALA A 10 -1.11 -3.64 -13.32
CA ALA A 10 -0.25 -2.61 -12.75
C ALA A 10 -0.93 -2.06 -11.50
N ILE A 11 -0.13 -1.55 -10.57
CA ILE A 11 -0.62 -0.82 -9.39
C ILE A 11 0.06 0.54 -9.33
N ASP A 12 -0.66 1.54 -8.85
CA ASP A 12 -0.10 2.85 -8.54
C ASP A 12 0.85 2.73 -7.32
N GLY A 13 1.95 3.47 -7.35
CA GLY A 13 2.96 3.43 -6.29
C GLY A 13 3.97 4.56 -6.38
N LEU A 14 4.80 4.68 -5.34
CA LEU A 14 5.86 5.68 -5.26
C LEU A 14 7.25 5.03 -5.40
N LEU A 15 8.09 5.63 -6.22
CA LEU A 15 9.52 5.33 -6.25
C LEU A 15 10.23 6.20 -5.21
N VAL A 16 10.74 5.55 -4.15
CA VAL A 16 11.56 6.21 -3.13
C VAL A 16 13.03 5.88 -3.37
N ILE A 17 13.85 6.91 -3.52
CA ILE A 17 15.31 6.77 -3.69
C ILE A 17 15.97 7.22 -2.39
N ASP A 18 16.82 6.36 -1.83
CA ASP A 18 17.51 6.59 -0.56
C ASP A 18 18.92 5.96 -0.57
N HIS A 19 19.71 6.23 0.46
CA HIS A 19 21.04 5.66 0.62
C HIS A 19 20.99 4.16 0.91
N ALA A 20 21.87 3.39 0.26
CA ALA A 20 22.00 1.94 0.44
C ALA A 20 22.19 1.52 1.92
N ARG A 21 22.81 2.36 2.77
CA ARG A 21 22.97 2.08 4.20
C ARG A 21 21.65 1.98 4.97
N ASN A 22 20.57 2.59 4.47
CA ASN A 22 19.25 2.55 5.11
C ASN A 22 18.50 1.26 4.75
N LEU A 23 19.00 0.49 3.78
CA LEU A 23 18.33 -0.70 3.27
C LEU A 23 18.16 -1.77 4.35
N GLU A 24 19.15 -1.95 5.24
CA GLU A 24 19.05 -2.89 6.36
C GLU A 24 17.91 -2.50 7.34
N ALA A 25 17.70 -1.20 7.57
CA ALA A 25 16.62 -0.72 8.42
C ALA A 25 15.24 -0.93 7.75
N VAL A 26 15.17 -0.81 6.43
CA VAL A 26 13.95 -1.15 5.67
C VAL A 26 13.69 -2.66 5.74
N ASP A 27 14.71 -3.49 5.51
CA ASP A 27 14.60 -4.95 5.60
C ASP A 27 14.10 -5.40 6.99
N ALA A 28 14.64 -4.80 8.06
CA ALA A 28 14.22 -5.10 9.43
C ALA A 28 12.75 -4.71 9.67
N ARG A 29 12.31 -3.56 9.14
CA ARG A 29 10.91 -3.12 9.23
C ARG A 29 9.98 -4.04 8.44
N GLU A 30 10.42 -4.45 7.25
CA GLU A 30 9.66 -5.27 6.30
C GLU A 30 9.99 -6.76 6.41
N PHE A 31 10.39 -7.26 7.59
CA PHE A 31 10.86 -8.65 7.78
C PHE A 31 9.84 -9.73 7.36
N ARG A 32 8.55 -9.37 7.27
CA ARG A 32 7.46 -10.22 6.78
C ARG A 32 7.35 -10.27 5.25
N TYR A 33 8.22 -9.58 4.54
CA TYR A 33 8.26 -9.47 3.10
C TYR A 33 9.60 -9.99 2.55
N HIS A 34 9.59 -10.43 1.30
CA HIS A 34 10.76 -10.67 0.47
C HIS A 34 11.11 -9.37 -0.23
N ARG A 35 12.38 -8.95 -0.12
CA ARG A 35 12.92 -7.91 -1.00
C ARG A 35 13.17 -8.53 -2.38
N ARG A 36 12.43 -8.08 -3.38
CA ARG A 36 12.56 -8.52 -4.77
C ARG A 36 13.21 -7.41 -5.59
N GLU A 37 14.26 -7.75 -6.32
CA GLU A 37 14.82 -6.85 -7.31
C GLU A 37 13.89 -6.75 -8.51
N ILE A 38 13.69 -5.54 -9.03
CA ILE A 38 12.90 -5.26 -10.22
C ILE A 38 13.72 -4.48 -11.24
N ALA A 39 13.37 -4.61 -12.52
CA ALA A 39 13.97 -3.81 -13.56
C ALA A 39 13.21 -2.48 -13.73
N LEU A 40 13.88 -1.47 -14.27
CA LEU A 40 13.24 -0.20 -14.62
C LEU A 40 12.06 -0.39 -15.60
N SER A 41 12.13 -1.41 -16.46
CA SER A 41 11.05 -1.78 -17.39
C SER A 41 9.79 -2.32 -16.71
N ASN A 42 9.84 -2.63 -15.41
CA ASN A 42 8.67 -2.98 -14.61
C ASN A 42 7.92 -1.75 -14.09
N LEU A 43 8.45 -0.54 -14.30
CA LEU A 43 7.87 0.71 -13.81
C LEU A 43 7.31 1.57 -14.96
N GLY A 44 6.09 2.07 -14.78
CA GLY A 44 5.52 3.15 -15.58
C GLY A 44 5.63 4.48 -14.84
N PHE A 45 5.93 5.56 -15.56
CA PHE A 45 6.00 6.90 -14.98
C PHE A 45 4.98 7.81 -15.66
N ALA A 46 4.22 8.57 -14.87
CA ALA A 46 3.29 9.58 -15.39
C ALA A 46 4.02 10.80 -16.01
N GLY A 47 5.33 10.94 -15.74
CA GLY A 47 6.20 11.98 -16.27
C GLY A 47 7.58 11.44 -16.61
N GLU A 48 8.60 12.30 -16.53
CA GLU A 48 9.97 11.89 -16.81
C GLU A 48 10.47 10.88 -15.77
N VAL A 49 11.11 9.82 -16.26
CA VAL A 49 11.82 8.85 -15.42
C VAL A 49 12.91 9.59 -14.64
N PRO A 50 13.00 9.49 -13.30
CA PRO A 50 14.04 10.14 -12.53
C PRO A 50 15.45 9.77 -13.02
N ALA A 51 16.35 10.74 -13.15
CA ALA A 51 17.69 10.50 -13.69
C ALA A 51 18.47 9.44 -12.90
N LEU A 52 18.33 9.44 -11.57
CA LEU A 52 18.94 8.45 -10.68
C LEU A 52 18.41 7.03 -10.98
N ALA A 53 17.12 6.87 -11.25
CA ALA A 53 16.54 5.55 -11.56
C ALA A 53 17.05 4.95 -12.89
N ARG A 54 17.70 5.75 -13.75
CA ARG A 54 18.32 5.31 -15.00
C ARG A 54 19.77 4.87 -14.82
N GLN A 55 20.37 5.10 -13.65
CA GLN A 55 21.74 4.69 -13.38
C GLN A 55 21.79 3.17 -13.16
N ALA A 56 22.59 2.48 -13.97
CA ALA A 56 22.62 1.01 -13.99
C ALA A 56 23.14 0.37 -12.68
N ASP A 57 23.78 1.17 -11.81
CA ASP A 57 24.33 0.76 -10.52
C ASP A 57 23.38 1.03 -9.34
N ILE A 58 22.18 1.57 -9.58
CA ILE A 58 21.16 1.76 -8.55
C ILE A 58 20.14 0.63 -8.67
N PRO A 59 20.18 -0.38 -7.76
CA PRO A 59 19.20 -1.45 -7.78
C PRO A 59 17.83 -0.93 -7.34
N LEU A 60 16.78 -1.50 -7.93
CA LEU A 60 15.38 -1.18 -7.60
C LEU A 60 14.75 -2.38 -6.89
N TYR A 61 13.97 -2.10 -5.84
CA TYR A 61 13.36 -3.15 -5.04
C TYR A 61 11.86 -2.93 -4.81
N VAL A 62 11.13 -4.02 -4.70
CA VAL A 62 9.77 -4.09 -4.16
C VAL A 62 9.72 -5.11 -3.03
N TYR A 63 8.86 -4.89 -2.03
CA TYR A 63 8.65 -5.81 -0.92
C TYR A 63 7.33 -6.57 -1.11
N GLU A 64 7.43 -7.89 -1.26
CA GLU A 64 6.31 -8.80 -1.49
C GLU A 64 6.11 -9.71 -0.26
N ALA A 65 4.89 -9.89 0.23
CA ALA A 65 4.66 -10.67 1.45
C ALA A 65 5.17 -12.10 1.33
N ARG A 66 5.83 -12.57 2.40
CA ARG A 66 6.26 -13.96 2.51
C ARG A 66 5.05 -14.87 2.73
N THR A 67 4.88 -15.85 1.87
CA THR A 67 3.79 -16.84 1.96
C THR A 67 4.17 -18.05 2.81
N GLU A 68 5.46 -18.19 3.13
CA GLU A 68 5.99 -19.29 3.94
C GLU A 68 5.79 -19.11 5.45
N HIS A 69 5.38 -17.92 5.91
CA HIS A 69 5.05 -17.74 7.32
C HIS A 69 3.74 -18.47 7.63
N PRO A 70 3.64 -19.16 8.78
CA PRO A 70 2.39 -19.77 9.18
C PRO A 70 1.29 -18.70 9.20
N PRO A 71 0.08 -19.02 8.73
CA PRO A 71 -1.03 -18.10 8.83
C PRO A 71 -1.17 -17.65 10.28
N VAL A 72 -1.38 -16.33 10.46
CA VAL A 72 -1.58 -15.77 11.80
C VAL A 72 -2.79 -16.48 12.42
N GLU A 73 -2.61 -17.11 13.58
CA GLU A 73 -3.71 -17.74 14.30
C GLU A 73 -4.67 -16.66 14.82
N GLY A 74 -5.96 -16.80 14.48
CA GLY A 74 -7.03 -15.88 14.89
C GLY A 74 -7.55 -14.96 13.79
N PRO A 75 -8.67 -14.25 14.03
CA PRO A 75 -9.21 -13.29 13.07
C PRO A 75 -8.20 -12.15 12.87
N CYS A 76 -7.61 -12.08 11.68
CA CYS A 76 -6.74 -10.99 11.29
C CYS A 76 -7.64 -9.82 10.88
N ALA A 77 -7.68 -8.75 11.69
CA ALA A 77 -8.40 -7.53 11.37
C ALA A 77 -7.44 -6.46 10.85
N ILE A 78 -7.85 -5.72 9.82
CA ILE A 78 -7.10 -4.55 9.35
C ILE A 78 -7.38 -3.40 10.30
N LEU A 79 -6.35 -2.74 10.82
CA LEU A 79 -6.52 -1.53 11.65
C LEU A 79 -7.09 -0.40 10.80
N ARG A 80 -8.11 0.29 11.31
CA ARG A 80 -8.70 1.44 10.60
C ARG A 80 -7.68 2.56 10.41
N SER A 81 -6.90 2.85 11.45
CA SER A 81 -5.84 3.84 11.45
C SER A 81 -4.73 3.57 10.42
N TYR A 82 -4.47 2.30 10.09
CA TYR A 82 -3.57 1.91 9.01
C TYR A 82 -4.19 2.18 7.64
N LEU A 83 -5.45 1.79 7.43
CA LEU A 83 -6.16 2.05 6.17
C LEU A 83 -6.27 3.54 5.90
N ASP A 84 -6.63 4.33 6.91
CA ASP A 84 -6.73 5.79 6.79
C ASP A 84 -5.40 6.42 6.35
N ALA A 85 -4.26 5.95 6.90
CA ALA A 85 -2.94 6.44 6.50
C ALA A 85 -2.60 6.09 5.04
N VAL A 86 -2.93 4.87 4.59
CA VAL A 86 -2.70 4.45 3.20
C VAL A 86 -3.62 5.22 2.25
N MET A 87 -4.92 5.29 2.56
CA MET A 87 -5.93 5.98 1.76
C MET A 87 -5.63 7.48 1.65
N GLN A 88 -5.15 8.13 2.73
CA GLN A 88 -4.71 9.52 2.67
C GLN A 88 -3.51 9.71 1.74
N GLY A 89 -2.52 8.82 1.79
CA GLY A 89 -1.41 8.85 0.83
C GLY A 89 -1.89 8.74 -0.61
N PHE A 90 -2.80 7.81 -0.91
CA PHE A 90 -3.37 7.68 -2.25
C PHE A 90 -4.16 8.92 -2.68
N LEU A 91 -4.95 9.51 -1.78
CA LEU A 91 -5.69 10.73 -2.07
C LEU A 91 -4.75 11.90 -2.40
N HIS A 92 -3.66 12.06 -1.63
CA HIS A 92 -2.72 13.17 -1.81
C HIS A 92 -1.89 13.02 -3.08
N GLU A 93 -1.45 11.81 -3.42
CA GLU A 93 -0.54 11.56 -4.54
C GLU A 93 -1.26 11.31 -5.87
N PHE A 94 -2.44 10.68 -5.83
CA PHE A 94 -3.17 10.23 -7.03
C PHE A 94 -4.60 10.78 -7.13
N GLY A 95 -5.02 11.60 -6.18
CA GLY A 95 -6.37 12.15 -6.11
C GLY A 95 -7.44 11.10 -5.80
N GLU A 96 -8.71 11.52 -5.84
CA GLU A 96 -9.85 10.64 -5.56
C GLU A 96 -9.92 9.44 -6.51
N ALA A 97 -9.57 9.64 -7.79
CA ALA A 97 -9.56 8.56 -8.77
C ALA A 97 -8.56 7.45 -8.41
N GLY A 98 -7.36 7.81 -7.92
CA GLY A 98 -6.37 6.84 -7.46
C GLY A 98 -6.79 6.15 -6.16
N LEU A 99 -7.40 6.89 -5.23
CA LEU A 99 -7.98 6.30 -4.03
C LEU A 99 -9.05 5.24 -4.36
N HIS A 100 -9.97 5.55 -5.27
CA HIS A 100 -11.01 4.61 -5.67
C HIS A 100 -10.43 3.37 -6.36
N ARG A 101 -9.49 3.54 -7.30
CA ARG A 101 -8.78 2.40 -7.90
C ARG A 101 -8.09 1.53 -6.85
N PHE A 102 -7.37 2.14 -5.91
CA PHE A 102 -6.73 1.42 -4.81
C PHE A 102 -7.72 0.56 -4.03
N VAL A 103 -8.85 1.15 -3.63
CA VAL A 103 -9.89 0.41 -2.92
C VAL A 103 -10.44 -0.73 -3.79
N ASP A 104 -10.73 -0.46 -5.07
CA ASP A 104 -11.37 -1.42 -5.97
C ASP A 104 -10.48 -2.60 -6.40
N GLU A 105 -9.19 -2.35 -6.61
CA GLU A 105 -8.24 -3.33 -7.13
C GLU A 105 -7.52 -4.11 -6.03
N THR A 106 -7.50 -3.60 -4.79
CA THR A 106 -6.85 -4.32 -3.69
C THR A 106 -7.73 -5.46 -3.18
N GLU A 107 -7.24 -6.69 -3.29
CA GLU A 107 -7.83 -7.87 -2.65
C GLU A 107 -7.72 -7.81 -1.11
N ALA A 108 -8.34 -8.75 -0.39
CA ALA A 108 -8.27 -8.85 1.07
C ALA A 108 -8.95 -7.72 1.89
N PHE A 109 -9.73 -6.83 1.26
CA PHE A 109 -10.66 -5.92 1.98
C PHE A 109 -11.85 -6.65 2.63
N ASP A 110 -11.96 -7.97 2.45
CA ASP A 110 -12.91 -8.86 3.11
C ASP A 110 -12.54 -9.20 4.57
N MET A 111 -11.33 -8.85 5.01
CA MET A 111 -10.97 -8.99 6.42
C MET A 111 -11.74 -7.98 7.28
N PRO A 112 -12.12 -8.34 8.53
CA PRO A 112 -12.73 -7.39 9.46
C PRO A 112 -11.86 -6.14 9.64
N ILE A 113 -12.49 -4.97 9.74
CA ILE A 113 -11.80 -3.73 10.07
C ILE A 113 -11.93 -3.50 11.58
N HIS A 114 -10.80 -3.28 12.25
CA HIS A 114 -10.76 -2.89 13.66
C HIS A 114 -10.84 -1.36 13.75
N GLU A 115 -12.00 -0.84 14.15
CA GLU A 115 -12.28 0.59 14.26
C GLU A 115 -11.53 1.23 15.44
N ASP A 116 -10.29 1.64 15.21
CA ASP A 116 -9.38 2.20 16.22
C ASP A 116 -9.10 3.71 16.06
N ARG A 117 -9.88 4.44 15.26
CA ARG A 117 -9.68 5.89 15.03
C ARG A 117 -9.59 6.72 16.32
N HIS A 118 -10.34 6.36 17.36
CA HIS A 118 -10.35 7.06 18.64
C HIS A 118 -9.13 6.76 19.52
N ALA A 119 -8.45 5.64 19.29
CA ALA A 119 -7.24 5.23 20.01
C ALA A 119 -6.33 4.43 19.06
N PRO A 120 -5.64 5.11 18.13
CA PRO A 120 -4.95 4.43 17.04
C PRO A 120 -3.84 3.49 17.53
N VAL A 121 -3.89 2.23 17.07
CA VAL A 121 -2.85 1.24 17.34
C VAL A 121 -1.70 1.38 16.35
N TYR A 122 -1.99 1.83 15.12
CA TYR A 122 -0.96 2.05 14.12
C TYR A 122 -0.06 3.23 14.50
N ALA A 123 1.24 2.97 14.67
CA ALA A 123 2.21 3.95 15.16
C ALA A 123 2.37 5.20 14.27
N ARG A 124 1.93 5.14 13.02
CA ARG A 124 1.94 6.24 12.05
C ARG A 124 0.53 6.65 11.64
N ALA A 125 -0.42 6.56 12.55
CA ALA A 125 -1.77 7.06 12.32
C ALA A 125 -1.76 8.53 11.92
N VAL A 126 -2.64 8.88 11.00
CA VAL A 126 -2.74 10.23 10.44
C VAL A 126 -3.92 10.98 11.03
N THR A 127 -3.86 12.32 11.01
CA THR A 127 -5.02 13.14 11.31
C THR A 127 -5.81 13.36 10.03
N LEU A 128 -7.10 13.02 10.06
CA LEU A 128 -8.01 13.22 8.94
C LEU A 128 -8.87 14.47 9.14
N THR A 129 -9.13 15.15 8.05
CA THR A 129 -10.20 16.15 7.96
C THR A 129 -11.57 15.46 7.96
N PRO A 130 -12.66 16.15 8.34
CA PRO A 130 -14.01 15.60 8.24
C PRO A 130 -14.38 15.13 6.83
N ALA A 131 -13.89 15.82 5.80
CA ALA A 131 -14.12 15.45 4.40
C ALA A 131 -13.41 14.13 4.03
N GLU A 132 -12.15 13.96 4.45
CA GLU A 132 -11.41 12.70 4.24
C GLU A 132 -12.11 11.53 4.95
N VAL A 133 -12.59 11.72 6.18
CA VAL A 133 -13.34 10.67 6.90
C VAL A 133 -14.56 10.23 6.09
N VAL A 134 -15.39 11.18 5.64
CA VAL A 134 -16.60 10.89 4.85
C VAL A 134 -16.26 10.17 3.54
N LEU A 135 -15.23 10.64 2.84
CA LEU A 135 -14.78 10.05 1.59
C LEU A 135 -14.31 8.60 1.79
N PHE A 136 -13.50 8.36 2.82
CA PHE A 136 -12.93 7.03 3.07
C PHE A 136 -14.00 6.04 3.53
N ASP A 137 -14.93 6.47 4.39
CA ASP A 137 -16.09 5.66 4.81
C ASP A 137 -16.96 5.26 3.61
N ALA A 138 -17.21 6.21 2.70
CA ALA A 138 -18.00 5.97 1.50
C ALA A 138 -17.31 5.00 0.54
N ALA A 139 -16.01 5.17 0.29
CA ALA A 139 -15.24 4.31 -0.61
C ALA A 139 -15.25 2.84 -0.12
N LEU A 140 -15.01 2.62 1.18
CA LEU A 140 -15.04 1.28 1.77
C LEU A 140 -16.44 0.66 1.77
N SER A 141 -17.47 1.46 2.04
CA SER A 141 -18.86 1.00 2.05
C SER A 141 -19.34 0.57 0.65
N SER A 142 -19.03 1.37 -0.38
CA SER A 142 -19.37 1.07 -1.77
C SER A 142 -18.77 -0.26 -2.23
N ARG A 143 -17.51 -0.53 -1.88
CA ARG A 143 -16.84 -1.80 -2.20
C ARG A 143 -17.52 -3.01 -1.54
N GLN A 144 -17.92 -2.90 -0.29
CA GLN A 144 -18.64 -3.97 0.41
C GLN A 144 -20.03 -4.22 -0.20
N ALA A 145 -20.69 -3.18 -0.72
CA ALA A 145 -22.01 -3.29 -1.35
C ALA A 145 -21.94 -3.92 -2.76
N ALA A 146 -20.99 -3.48 -3.59
CA ALA A 146 -20.79 -4.01 -4.96
C ALA A 146 -20.48 -5.52 -5.00
N ARG A 147 -19.97 -6.06 -3.89
CA ARG A 147 -19.65 -7.49 -3.73
C ARG A 147 -20.85 -8.35 -3.28
N LYS A 148 -21.94 -7.74 -2.79
CA LYS A 148 -23.17 -8.42 -2.34
C LYS A 148 -24.25 -8.55 -3.43
N SER A 149 -24.10 -7.84 -4.56
CA SER A 149 -24.99 -7.91 -5.73
C SER A 149 -24.47 -8.91 -6.75
#